data_AF-N1PVR4-F1
#
_entry.id   AF-N1PVR4-F1
#
_cell.length_a   1.000
_cell.length_b   1.000
_cell.length_c   1.000
_cell.angle_alpha   90.00
_cell.angle_beta   90.00
_cell.angle_gamma   90.00
#
_symmetry.space_group_name_H-M   'P 1'
#
loop_
_entity.id
_entity.type
_entity.pdbx_description
1 polymer ?
#
loop_
_entity_poly.entity_id
_entity_poly.type
_entity_poly.pdbx_seq_one_letter_code
_entity_poly.pdbx_strand_id
1 'polypeptide(L)'
;MIQHFAAATRYHEQPAAVALIEIELPRYRAASTAKKMMWLGQVLPAAKKRAKTSTREICTALWKTTRLQGCACHHCKEHLYHKEVLKDHRQPYHPIRGLTPGGNEAWHVAEAAVTRIIFMSEPNSLARAASLSKWTRWDSDYSCEDLGKRFKPRVHESVNDEALAEVVDIFNELFFAGQLPSSRVKIYWRSLGMSTLGFTDTSSSGKCKSRIFVNKDFDSRPFTRGLVLAVVLHEMIHAYLGLYTCYPWSKPACAKGICGKLYQANVGDSGHGRAFHLIAKTIEERMNSFLGFTVPLGRYDGMISELREGGPRPCMRDAKRLYAWTLRTPDFWRSRDDDDVLRAKSGPKKRSYLWIPNKSLCRSQRRYSC
;
A
#
# COMPACT_ATOMS: atom_id res chain seq x y z
N MET A 1 -11.08 -16.21 -46.32
CA MET A 1 -10.46 -17.54 -46.27
C MET A 1 -9.53 -17.53 -45.06
N ILE A 2 -10.07 -17.94 -43.90
CA ILE A 2 -9.46 -17.78 -42.56
C ILE A 2 -9.26 -19.20 -42.02
N GLN A 3 -8.04 -19.55 -41.61
CA GLN A 3 -7.74 -20.77 -40.88
C GLN A 3 -7.42 -20.44 -39.42
N HIS A 4 -8.17 -21.08 -38.53
CA HIS A 4 -8.01 -21.11 -37.09
C HIS A 4 -6.87 -22.05 -36.67
N PHE A 5 -6.16 -21.69 -35.60
CA PHE A 5 -5.55 -22.67 -34.69
C PHE A 5 -6.07 -22.41 -33.27
N ALA A 6 -6.78 -23.41 -32.74
CA ALA A 6 -7.15 -23.54 -31.35
C ALA A 6 -6.26 -24.63 -30.73
N ALA A 7 -5.61 -24.35 -29.62
CA ALA A 7 -5.03 -25.37 -28.75
C ALA A 7 -5.61 -25.15 -27.35
N ALA A 8 -6.58 -26.00 -26.99
CA ALA A 8 -7.17 -26.07 -25.67
C ALA A 8 -6.36 -27.05 -24.82
N THR A 9 -5.79 -26.58 -23.71
CA THR A 9 -5.30 -27.45 -22.63
C THR A 9 -6.32 -27.45 -21.49
N ARG A 10 -7.00 -28.59 -21.30
CA ARG A 10 -7.81 -28.86 -20.11
C ARG A 10 -6.87 -29.22 -18.96
N TYR A 11 -6.95 -28.51 -17.85
CA TYR A 11 -6.34 -28.92 -16.59
C TYR A 11 -7.43 -29.11 -15.53
N HIS A 12 -7.38 -30.28 -14.88
CA HIS A 12 -8.27 -30.70 -13.81
C HIS A 12 -8.19 -29.77 -12.59
N GLU A 13 -9.36 -29.31 -12.14
CA GLU A 13 -9.54 -28.60 -10.88
C GLU A 13 -9.43 -29.58 -9.70
N GLN A 14 -8.53 -29.29 -8.76
CA GLN A 14 -8.63 -29.82 -7.40
C GLN A 14 -8.79 -28.65 -6.42
N PRO A 15 -9.73 -28.72 -5.46
CA PRO A 15 -9.93 -27.66 -4.48
C PRO A 15 -8.76 -27.62 -3.48
N ALA A 16 -8.15 -26.44 -3.34
CA ALA A 16 -7.10 -26.20 -2.35
C ALA A 16 -7.71 -26.12 -0.94
N ALA A 17 -7.22 -26.97 -0.03
CA ALA A 17 -7.55 -26.92 1.38
C ALA A 17 -6.94 -25.66 2.02
N VAL A 18 -7.78 -24.83 2.66
CA VAL A 18 -7.36 -23.67 3.44
C VAL A 18 -6.85 -24.15 4.79
N ALA A 19 -5.54 -24.14 5.00
CA ALA A 19 -4.94 -24.37 6.32
C ALA A 19 -5.06 -23.10 7.17
N LEU A 20 -5.86 -23.17 8.24
CA LEU A 20 -5.90 -22.14 9.28
C LEU A 20 -4.69 -22.32 10.20
N ILE A 21 -3.80 -21.33 10.23
CA ILE A 21 -2.68 -21.29 11.18
C ILE A 21 -3.19 -20.64 12.46
N GLU A 22 -3.35 -21.44 13.53
CA GLU A 22 -3.54 -20.90 14.87
C GLU A 22 -2.22 -20.30 15.37
N ILE A 23 -2.25 -19.01 15.71
CA ILE A 23 -1.13 -18.30 16.33
C ILE A 23 -1.49 -18.11 17.80
N GLU A 24 -0.81 -18.83 18.71
CA GLU A 24 -0.92 -18.59 20.15
C GLU A 24 -0.36 -17.21 20.52
N LEU A 25 -1.12 -16.47 21.34
CA LEU A 25 -0.79 -15.11 21.76
C LEU A 25 -0.31 -15.05 23.21
N PRO A 26 0.64 -14.15 23.56
CA PRO A 26 0.99 -13.88 24.94
C PRO A 26 -0.16 -13.14 25.67
N ARG A 27 -0.55 -13.64 26.85
CA ARG A 27 -1.53 -12.99 27.73
C ARG A 27 -0.90 -11.79 28.44
N TYR A 28 -1.34 -10.56 28.11
CA TYR A 28 -1.00 -9.35 28.86
C TYR A 28 -1.96 -9.18 30.06
N ARG A 29 -1.43 -9.13 31.29
CA ARG A 29 -2.18 -8.74 32.50
C ARG A 29 -2.19 -7.23 32.63
N ALA A 30 -3.38 -6.64 32.73
CA ALA A 30 -3.55 -5.22 33.06
C ALA A 30 -3.37 -5.00 34.57
N ALA A 31 -2.45 -4.11 34.96
CA ALA A 31 -2.32 -3.65 36.34
C ALA A 31 -3.20 -2.42 36.56
N SER A 32 -4.18 -2.54 37.47
CA SER A 32 -5.03 -1.42 37.93
C SER A 32 -4.29 -0.61 38.98
N THR A 33 -4.13 0.70 38.76
CA THR A 33 -3.73 1.61 39.84
C THR A 33 -4.74 2.75 39.91
N ALA A 34 -5.69 2.61 40.84
CA ALA A 34 -6.55 3.71 41.28
C ALA A 34 -5.82 4.46 42.39
N LYS A 35 -5.60 5.78 42.22
CA LYS A 35 -5.15 6.65 43.31
C LYS A 35 -6.05 7.88 43.42
N LYS A 36 -6.61 8.00 44.62
CA LYS A 36 -7.37 9.08 45.28
C LYS A 36 -7.24 10.48 44.66
N MET A 37 -8.39 11.05 44.33
CA MET A 37 -8.63 12.49 44.26
C MET A 37 -8.71 13.08 45.67
N MET A 38 -7.96 14.14 45.94
CA MET A 38 -8.22 15.08 47.03
C MET A 38 -8.53 16.44 46.40
N TRP A 39 -9.67 17.00 46.80
CA TRP A 39 -10.26 18.24 46.33
C TRP A 39 -9.83 19.35 47.29
N LEU A 40 -9.21 20.42 46.78
CA LEU A 40 -9.13 21.71 47.47
C LEU A 40 -9.43 22.81 46.46
N GLY A 41 -10.55 23.49 46.70
CA GLY A 41 -11.04 24.59 45.91
C GLY A 41 -10.19 25.84 46.09
N GLN A 42 -9.95 26.52 44.96
CA GLN A 42 -9.79 27.97 44.89
C GLN A 42 -10.37 28.42 43.55
N VAL A 43 -11.40 29.27 43.64
CA VAL A 43 -12.07 29.89 42.50
C VAL A 43 -11.24 31.10 42.10
N LEU A 44 -10.58 31.01 40.94
CA LEU A 44 -10.06 32.17 40.20
C LEU A 44 -10.79 32.22 38.86
N PRO A 45 -11.31 33.39 38.41
CA PRO A 45 -11.78 33.56 37.05
C PRO A 45 -10.57 33.74 36.13
N ALA A 46 -9.81 32.67 35.94
CA ALA A 46 -8.80 32.63 34.90
C ALA A 46 -9.53 32.48 33.57
N ALA A 47 -9.48 33.52 32.74
CA ALA A 47 -9.74 33.41 31.32
C ALA A 47 -8.81 32.32 30.75
N LYS A 48 -9.30 31.07 30.73
CA LYS A 48 -8.61 29.93 30.14
C LYS A 48 -8.51 30.24 28.64
N LYS A 49 -7.42 30.87 28.23
CA LYS A 49 -6.94 30.82 26.86
C LYS A 49 -6.89 29.32 26.53
N ARG A 50 -7.90 28.81 25.84
CA ARG A 50 -7.91 27.44 25.31
C ARG A 50 -6.68 27.36 24.43
N ALA A 51 -5.62 26.72 24.94
CA ALA A 51 -4.44 26.44 24.16
C ALA A 51 -4.92 25.75 22.87
N LYS A 52 -4.65 26.37 21.71
CA LYS A 52 -5.02 25.80 20.43
C LYS A 52 -4.22 24.52 20.28
N THR A 53 -4.83 23.37 20.58
CA THR A 53 -4.22 22.06 20.34
C THR A 53 -3.83 22.00 18.87
N SER A 54 -2.56 21.79 18.61
CA SER A 54 -2.03 21.71 17.26
C SER A 54 -2.66 20.54 16.51
N THR A 55 -2.77 20.62 15.18
CA THR A 55 -3.22 19.50 14.33
C THR A 55 -2.44 18.23 14.69
N ARG A 56 -1.12 18.35 14.86
CA ARG A 56 -0.23 17.23 15.21
C ARG A 56 -0.60 16.55 16.53
N GLU A 57 -0.94 17.30 17.58
CA GLU A 57 -1.33 16.74 18.87
C GLU A 57 -2.67 16.02 18.80
N ILE A 58 -3.65 16.60 18.08
CA ILE A 58 -4.94 15.95 17.81
C ILE A 58 -4.71 14.60 17.10
N CYS A 59 -3.85 14.61 16.08
CA CYS A 59 -3.52 13.41 15.33
C CYS A 59 -2.85 12.35 16.20
N THR A 60 -1.88 12.75 17.02
CA THR A 60 -1.16 11.83 17.92
C THR A 60 -2.11 11.20 18.94
N ALA A 61 -3.07 11.96 19.46
CA ALA A 61 -4.07 11.45 20.39
C ALA A 61 -5.03 10.46 19.71
N LEU A 62 -5.55 10.80 18.54
CA LEU A 62 -6.42 9.92 17.76
C LEU A 62 -5.69 8.62 17.37
N TRP A 63 -4.43 8.73 16.95
CA TRP A 63 -3.58 7.60 16.59
C TRP A 63 -3.43 6.60 17.74
N LYS A 64 -3.17 7.09 18.96
CA LYS A 64 -3.08 6.22 20.15
C LYS A 64 -4.41 5.50 20.42
N THR A 65 -5.53 6.16 20.21
CA THR A 65 -6.85 5.54 20.44
C THR A 65 -7.25 4.52 19.39
N THR A 66 -6.88 4.73 18.12
CA THR A 66 -7.23 3.80 17.02
C THR A 66 -6.44 2.50 17.06
N ARG A 67 -5.18 2.52 17.52
CA ARG A 67 -4.37 1.30 17.70
C ARG A 67 -4.97 0.28 18.67
N LEU A 68 -5.80 0.74 19.62
CA LEU A 68 -6.48 -0.13 20.58
C LEU A 68 -7.81 -0.70 20.06
N GLN A 69 -8.27 -0.23 18.89
CA GLN A 69 -9.52 -0.67 18.32
C GLN A 69 -9.26 -1.96 17.52
N GLY A 70 -10.18 -2.93 17.66
CA GLY A 70 -10.20 -4.11 16.80
C GLY A 70 -10.44 -3.75 15.33
N CYS A 71 -10.97 -4.69 14.54
CA CYS A 71 -11.19 -4.43 13.12
C CYS A 71 -12.02 -3.14 12.87
N ALA A 72 -11.53 -2.31 11.96
CA ALA A 72 -12.13 -1.04 11.59
C ALA A 72 -12.86 -1.09 10.25
N CYS A 73 -13.22 -2.28 9.75
CA CYS A 73 -13.95 -2.40 8.49
C CYS A 73 -15.37 -1.87 8.58
N HIS A 74 -15.98 -1.58 7.43
CA HIS A 74 -17.36 -1.09 7.34
C HIS A 74 -18.41 -1.98 7.99
N HIS A 75 -18.13 -3.28 8.21
CA HIS A 75 -19.03 -4.16 8.95
C HIS A 75 -18.79 -4.13 10.46
N CYS A 76 -17.54 -4.03 10.90
CA CYS A 76 -17.20 -3.99 12.32
C CYS A 76 -17.43 -2.60 12.93
N LYS A 77 -17.41 -1.55 12.10
CA LYS A 77 -17.56 -0.14 12.50
C LYS A 77 -18.53 0.58 11.56
N GLU A 78 -19.70 0.01 11.30
CA GLU A 78 -20.69 0.56 10.36
C GLU A 78 -21.00 2.05 10.58
N HIS A 79 -21.11 2.49 11.83
CA HIS A 79 -21.34 3.90 12.19
C HIS A 79 -20.28 4.87 11.64
N LEU A 80 -19.06 4.41 11.37
CA LEU A 80 -17.98 5.21 10.77
C LEU A 80 -18.15 5.34 9.24
N TYR A 81 -18.87 4.42 8.62
CA TYR A 81 -19.08 4.37 7.17
C TYR A 81 -20.52 4.70 6.77
N HIS A 82 -21.37 5.08 7.74
CA HIS A 82 -22.77 5.39 7.47
C HIS A 82 -22.88 6.57 6.50
N LYS A 83 -23.82 6.46 5.56
CA LYS A 83 -23.96 7.35 4.41
C LYS A 83 -23.99 8.84 4.79
N GLU A 84 -24.55 9.17 5.94
CA GLU A 84 -24.68 10.54 6.46
C GLU A 84 -23.37 11.11 7.00
N VAL A 85 -22.54 10.30 7.65
CA VAL A 85 -21.18 10.68 8.09
C VAL A 85 -20.28 10.95 6.89
N LEU A 86 -20.56 10.29 5.77
CA LEU A 86 -19.82 10.46 4.52
C LEU A 86 -20.36 11.58 3.62
N LYS A 87 -21.55 12.15 3.89
CA LYS A 87 -22.15 13.22 3.05
C LYS A 87 -21.26 14.47 2.99
N ASP A 88 -20.53 14.78 4.05
CA ASP A 88 -19.58 15.92 4.08
C ASP A 88 -18.29 15.67 3.28
N HIS A 89 -18.03 14.43 2.86
CA HIS A 89 -16.84 14.03 2.12
C HIS A 89 -17.15 13.55 0.69
N ARG A 90 -18.39 13.75 0.22
CA ARG A 90 -18.96 13.10 -0.97
C ARG A 90 -18.72 13.75 -2.32
N GLN A 91 -17.81 14.71 -2.42
CA GLN A 91 -17.31 15.12 -3.73
C GLN A 91 -15.86 14.64 -3.99
N PRO A 92 -15.50 13.37 -3.70
CA PRO A 92 -14.13 12.95 -3.90
C PRO A 92 -13.80 12.85 -5.39
N TYR A 93 -14.81 12.53 -6.21
CA TYR A 93 -14.67 12.21 -7.61
C TYR A 93 -15.65 13.03 -8.45
N HIS A 94 -15.11 13.86 -9.33
CA HIS A 94 -15.86 14.52 -10.38
C HIS A 94 -15.71 13.70 -11.67
N PRO A 95 -16.78 13.36 -12.41
CA PRO A 95 -16.69 12.55 -13.63
C PRO A 95 -15.64 13.08 -14.63
N ILE A 96 -15.57 14.40 -14.76
CA ILE A 96 -14.61 15.09 -15.63
C ILE A 96 -13.25 15.35 -14.95
N ARG A 97 -13.23 15.80 -13.69
CA ARG A 97 -11.98 16.27 -13.04
C ARG A 97 -11.24 15.16 -12.28
N GLY A 98 -11.84 13.98 -12.15
CA GLY A 98 -11.30 12.88 -11.36
C GLY A 98 -11.28 13.19 -9.87
N LEU A 99 -10.29 12.63 -9.16
CA LEU A 99 -10.09 12.88 -7.74
C LEU A 99 -9.46 14.25 -7.47
N THR A 100 -9.90 14.92 -6.40
CA THR A 100 -9.24 16.15 -5.92
C THR A 100 -8.06 15.81 -5.01
N PRO A 101 -6.83 16.31 -5.27
CA PRO A 101 -5.67 16.07 -4.39
C PRO A 101 -5.92 16.49 -2.94
N GLY A 102 -5.41 15.71 -1.98
CA GLY A 102 -5.43 16.07 -0.56
C GLY A 102 -6.83 16.11 0.09
N GLY A 103 -7.86 15.61 -0.60
CA GLY A 103 -9.26 15.88 -0.25
C GLY A 103 -10.05 14.69 0.29
N ASN A 104 -9.49 13.48 0.21
CA ASN A 104 -10.31 12.27 0.27
C ASN A 104 -9.95 11.36 1.44
N GLU A 105 -10.94 10.55 1.81
CA GLU A 105 -10.77 9.39 2.66
C GLU A 105 -10.13 8.25 1.83
N ALA A 106 -9.18 7.51 2.42
CA ALA A 106 -8.34 6.55 1.70
C ALA A 106 -9.10 5.35 1.13
N TRP A 107 -10.09 4.83 1.85
CA TRP A 107 -10.93 3.75 1.35
C TRP A 107 -11.74 4.18 0.13
N HIS A 108 -12.30 5.39 0.12
CA HIS A 108 -12.98 5.91 -1.08
C HIS A 108 -12.04 6.09 -2.27
N VAL A 109 -10.80 6.55 -2.06
CA VAL A 109 -9.79 6.64 -3.11
C VAL A 109 -9.50 5.26 -3.70
N ALA A 110 -9.36 4.24 -2.84
CA ALA A 110 -9.16 2.86 -3.28
C ALA A 110 -10.37 2.28 -4.01
N GLU A 111 -11.59 2.50 -3.52
CA GLU A 111 -12.81 2.06 -4.21
C GLU A 111 -12.96 2.71 -5.58
N ALA A 112 -12.62 3.98 -5.73
CA ALA A 112 -12.64 4.67 -7.03
C ALA A 112 -11.62 4.06 -8.01
N ALA A 113 -10.41 3.75 -7.55
CA ALA A 113 -9.41 3.07 -8.36
C ALA A 113 -9.86 1.66 -8.77
N VAL A 114 -10.34 0.85 -7.82
CA VAL A 114 -10.82 -0.51 -8.08
C VAL A 114 -12.02 -0.52 -9.04
N THR A 115 -12.98 0.37 -8.84
CA THR A 115 -14.11 0.55 -9.75
C THR A 115 -13.61 0.83 -11.17
N ARG A 116 -12.62 1.71 -11.33
CA ARG A 116 -12.03 1.98 -12.65
C ARG A 116 -11.30 0.78 -13.23
N ILE A 117 -10.51 0.07 -12.44
CA ILE A 117 -9.81 -1.16 -12.89
C ILE A 117 -10.80 -2.24 -13.36
N ILE A 118 -11.92 -2.41 -12.64
CA ILE A 118 -12.93 -3.43 -12.92
C ILE A 118 -13.85 -3.03 -14.07
N PHE A 119 -14.40 -1.81 -14.07
CA PHE A 119 -15.43 -1.41 -15.04
C PHE A 119 -14.84 -0.78 -16.30
N MET A 120 -13.64 -0.19 -16.25
CA MET A 120 -12.93 0.26 -17.46
C MET A 120 -12.10 -0.86 -18.09
N SER A 121 -12.35 -2.12 -17.73
CA SER A 121 -11.76 -3.27 -18.42
C SER A 121 -12.48 -3.62 -19.72
N GLU A 122 -13.57 -2.94 -20.05
CA GLU A 122 -14.10 -2.92 -21.41
C GLU A 122 -13.02 -2.36 -22.34
N PRO A 123 -12.60 -3.08 -23.41
CA PRO A 123 -11.58 -2.64 -24.38
C PRO A 123 -11.87 -1.30 -25.07
N ASN A 124 -13.05 -0.71 -24.83
CA ASN A 124 -13.61 0.40 -25.60
C ASN A 124 -13.02 1.78 -25.24
N SER A 125 -12.13 1.86 -24.25
CA SER A 125 -11.37 3.08 -23.99
C SER A 125 -10.18 3.18 -24.96
N LEU A 126 -10.21 4.15 -25.88
CA LEU A 126 -9.10 4.46 -26.79
C LEU A 126 -7.77 4.65 -26.05
N ALA A 127 -7.80 5.30 -24.88
CA ALA A 127 -6.61 5.52 -24.05
C ALA A 127 -6.02 4.21 -23.50
N ARG A 128 -6.89 3.26 -23.12
CA ARG A 128 -6.45 1.94 -22.65
C ARG A 128 -5.85 1.11 -23.77
N ALA A 129 -6.51 1.06 -24.93
CA ALA A 129 -6.00 0.36 -26.10
C ALA A 129 -4.63 0.93 -26.53
N ALA A 130 -4.48 2.25 -26.56
CA ALA A 130 -3.20 2.90 -26.83
C ALA A 130 -2.12 2.52 -25.79
N SER A 131 -2.48 2.44 -24.51
CA SER A 131 -1.55 2.08 -23.43
C SER A 131 -1.16 0.60 -23.47
N LEU A 132 -2.07 -0.30 -23.86
CA LEU A 132 -1.74 -1.71 -24.10
C LEU A 132 -0.79 -1.86 -25.29
N SER A 133 -1.00 -1.10 -26.38
CA SER A 133 -0.06 -1.10 -27.51
C SER A 133 1.33 -0.58 -27.11
N LYS A 134 1.39 0.46 -26.27
CA LYS A 134 2.65 0.95 -25.69
C LYS A 134 3.30 -0.12 -24.81
N TRP A 135 2.51 -0.79 -23.97
CA TRP A 135 2.99 -1.90 -23.15
C TRP A 135 3.61 -3.01 -23.99
N THR A 136 2.93 -3.50 -25.04
CA THR A 136 3.47 -4.55 -25.92
C THR A 136 4.80 -4.15 -26.55
N ARG A 137 4.92 -2.88 -26.99
CA ARG A 137 6.17 -2.36 -27.54
C ARG A 137 7.26 -2.31 -26.48
N TRP A 138 6.99 -1.70 -25.34
CA TRP A 138 7.93 -1.62 -24.23
C TRP A 138 8.39 -3.01 -23.78
N ASP A 139 7.46 -3.95 -23.61
CA ASP A 139 7.77 -5.32 -23.20
C ASP A 139 8.67 -6.04 -24.21
N SER A 140 8.48 -5.79 -25.51
CA SER A 140 9.33 -6.28 -26.60
C SER A 140 10.71 -5.64 -26.58
N ASP A 141 10.79 -4.31 -26.50
CA ASP A 141 12.05 -3.55 -26.54
C ASP A 141 12.97 -3.90 -25.36
N TYR A 142 12.38 -4.23 -24.21
CA TYR A 142 13.09 -4.63 -22.99
C TYR A 142 12.95 -6.12 -22.68
N SER A 143 12.57 -6.96 -23.67
CA SER A 143 12.53 -8.41 -23.52
C SER A 143 13.94 -8.98 -23.39
N CYS A 144 14.16 -9.79 -22.34
CA CYS A 144 15.44 -10.43 -22.09
C CYS A 144 15.68 -11.68 -22.96
N GLU A 145 14.75 -12.06 -23.84
CA GLU A 145 14.89 -13.26 -24.67
C GLU A 145 16.01 -13.12 -25.72
N ASP A 146 16.33 -11.90 -26.16
CA ASP A 146 17.43 -11.63 -27.09
C ASP A 146 18.81 -11.46 -26.43
N LEU A 147 18.90 -11.45 -25.09
CA LEU A 147 20.18 -11.41 -24.37
C LEU A 147 20.80 -12.82 -24.24
N GLY A 148 20.83 -13.54 -25.36
CA GLY A 148 21.71 -14.69 -25.52
C GLY A 148 23.15 -14.22 -25.54
N LYS A 149 23.84 -14.22 -24.37
CA LYS A 149 25.28 -14.51 -24.16
C LYS A 149 25.78 -13.91 -22.82
N ARG A 150 25.98 -14.79 -21.84
CA ARG A 150 26.96 -14.78 -20.71
C ARG A 150 27.06 -13.57 -19.74
N PHE A 151 26.50 -12.41 -20.00
CA PHE A 151 26.41 -11.31 -19.05
C PHE A 151 25.03 -10.67 -19.19
N LYS A 152 24.12 -10.97 -18.26
CA LYS A 152 22.89 -10.17 -18.16
C LYS A 152 23.29 -8.87 -17.47
N PRO A 153 23.31 -7.72 -18.16
CA PRO A 153 23.47 -6.44 -17.49
C PRO A 153 22.42 -6.32 -16.40
N ARG A 154 22.75 -5.59 -15.33
CA ARG A 154 21.78 -5.34 -14.25
C ARG A 154 20.56 -4.65 -14.85
N VAL A 155 19.36 -4.90 -14.32
CA VAL A 155 18.12 -4.35 -14.94
C VAL A 155 18.20 -2.83 -15.12
N HIS A 156 18.79 -2.10 -14.16
CA HIS A 156 18.96 -0.64 -14.24
C HIS A 156 19.97 -0.17 -15.31
N GLU A 157 20.83 -1.06 -15.81
CA GLU A 157 21.73 -0.77 -16.93
C GLU A 157 20.98 -0.91 -18.27
N SER A 158 19.96 -1.77 -18.34
CA SER A 158 19.10 -1.95 -19.53
C SER A 158 17.86 -1.05 -19.56
N VAL A 159 17.33 -0.66 -18.41
CA VAL A 159 16.12 0.14 -18.27
C VAL A 159 16.51 1.43 -17.57
N ASN A 160 16.65 2.53 -18.32
CA ASN A 160 16.99 3.84 -17.77
C ASN A 160 15.78 4.54 -17.12
N ASP A 161 15.97 5.76 -16.60
CA ASP A 161 14.92 6.53 -15.95
C ASP A 161 13.77 6.89 -16.92
N GLU A 162 14.09 7.12 -18.20
CA GLU A 162 13.10 7.40 -19.25
C GLU A 162 12.21 6.19 -19.52
N ALA A 163 12.80 4.99 -19.62
CA ALA A 163 12.07 3.74 -19.78
C ALA A 163 11.19 3.45 -18.56
N LEU A 164 11.67 3.73 -17.34
CA LEU A 164 10.83 3.64 -16.14
C LEU A 164 9.68 4.65 -16.15
N ALA A 165 9.92 5.87 -16.61
CA ALA A 165 8.88 6.89 -16.72
C ALA A 165 7.78 6.48 -17.71
N GLU A 166 8.15 5.85 -18.83
CA GLU A 166 7.18 5.29 -19.78
C GLU A 166 6.32 4.19 -19.14
N VAL A 167 6.92 3.28 -18.35
CA VAL A 167 6.17 2.26 -17.58
C VAL A 167 5.18 2.91 -16.62
N VAL A 168 5.60 3.96 -15.90
CA VAL A 168 4.71 4.69 -14.99
C VAL A 168 3.53 5.30 -15.74
N ASP A 169 3.75 5.89 -16.92
CA ASP A 169 2.67 6.45 -17.73
C ASP A 169 1.71 5.34 -18.23
N ILE A 170 2.24 4.20 -18.68
CA ILE A 170 1.43 3.03 -19.07
C ILE A 170 0.59 2.54 -17.89
N PHE A 171 1.19 2.31 -16.73
CA PHE A 171 0.50 1.83 -15.53
C PHE A 171 -0.51 2.85 -15.01
N ASN A 172 -0.22 4.15 -15.14
CA ASN A 172 -1.14 5.21 -14.78
C ASN A 172 -2.44 5.10 -15.59
N GLU A 173 -2.35 4.92 -16.90
CA GLU A 173 -3.53 4.74 -17.76
C GLU A 173 -4.26 3.42 -17.46
N LEU A 174 -3.52 2.31 -17.29
CA LEU A 174 -4.12 0.98 -17.13
C LEU A 174 -4.80 0.76 -15.76
N PHE A 175 -4.24 1.31 -14.69
CA PHE A 175 -4.64 1.00 -13.31
C PHE A 175 -5.15 2.21 -12.52
N PHE A 176 -4.73 3.43 -12.87
CA PHE A 176 -5.11 4.65 -12.16
C PHE A 176 -5.96 5.60 -13.04
N ALA A 177 -6.26 5.19 -14.28
CA ALA A 177 -7.02 5.93 -15.27
C ALA A 177 -6.59 7.40 -15.37
N GLY A 178 -5.28 7.58 -15.58
CA GLY A 178 -4.65 8.87 -15.89
C GLY A 178 -4.42 9.79 -14.68
N GLN A 179 -4.75 9.36 -13.46
CA GLN A 179 -4.71 10.22 -12.26
C GLN A 179 -3.31 10.43 -11.65
N LEU A 180 -2.27 9.81 -12.20
CA LEU A 180 -0.87 10.01 -11.82
C LEU A 180 -0.05 10.61 -12.98
N PRO A 181 -0.41 11.80 -13.51
CA PRO A 181 0.32 12.37 -14.64
C PRO A 181 1.79 12.64 -14.27
N SER A 182 2.68 12.61 -15.26
CA SER A 182 4.12 12.94 -15.12
C SER A 182 4.39 14.37 -14.60
N SER A 183 3.38 15.25 -14.66
CA SER A 183 3.40 16.55 -14.00
C SER A 183 3.35 16.44 -12.47
N ARG A 184 2.92 15.30 -11.92
CA ARG A 184 2.73 15.04 -10.48
C ARG A 184 3.54 13.88 -9.93
N VAL A 185 3.93 12.92 -10.76
CA VAL A 185 4.79 11.80 -10.35
C VAL A 185 6.07 11.82 -11.17
N LYS A 186 7.18 11.55 -10.51
CA LYS A 186 8.46 11.26 -11.17
C LYS A 186 9.05 9.97 -10.62
N ILE A 187 9.78 9.24 -11.43
CA ILE A 187 10.44 7.99 -11.07
C ILE A 187 11.93 8.08 -11.36
N TYR A 188 12.73 7.43 -10.51
CA TYR A 188 14.18 7.42 -10.61
C TYR A 188 14.77 6.11 -10.10
N TRP A 189 15.88 5.70 -10.69
CA TRP A 189 16.81 4.78 -10.03
C TRP A 189 17.57 5.48 -8.90
N ARG A 190 17.67 4.83 -7.73
CA ARG A 190 18.39 5.37 -6.58
C ARG A 190 19.06 4.27 -5.77
N SER A 191 20.20 4.59 -5.16
CA SER A 191 20.82 3.73 -4.15
C SER A 191 20.05 3.85 -2.84
N LEU A 192 19.39 2.76 -2.42
CA LEU A 192 18.56 2.72 -1.20
C LEU A 192 19.11 1.73 -0.15
N GLY A 193 20.25 1.08 -0.40
CA GLY A 193 20.80 0.02 0.44
C GLY A 193 20.12 -1.34 0.22
N MET A 194 20.64 -2.40 0.83
CA MET A 194 20.26 -3.79 0.46
C MET A 194 18.87 -4.24 0.92
N SER A 195 18.23 -3.54 1.85
CA SER A 195 16.96 -3.96 2.47
C SER A 195 15.72 -3.32 1.87
N THR A 196 15.86 -2.37 0.95
CA THR A 196 14.76 -1.54 0.46
C THR A 196 14.66 -1.71 -1.04
N LEU A 197 13.53 -2.21 -1.56
CA LEU A 197 13.35 -2.41 -3.00
C LEU A 197 12.92 -1.13 -3.72
N GLY A 198 12.10 -0.33 -3.06
CA GLY A 198 11.60 0.94 -3.56
C GLY A 198 11.15 1.82 -2.41
N PHE A 199 10.89 3.08 -2.73
CA PHE A 199 10.34 4.04 -1.79
C PHE A 199 9.62 5.17 -2.53
N THR A 200 8.47 5.59 -2.00
CA THR A 200 7.75 6.76 -2.47
C THR A 200 7.83 7.91 -1.48
N ASP A 201 8.37 9.03 -1.94
CA ASP A 201 8.24 10.31 -1.25
C ASP A 201 6.98 11.02 -1.73
N THR A 202 5.91 10.93 -0.93
CA THR A 202 4.63 11.57 -1.24
C THR A 202 4.63 13.03 -0.81
N SER A 203 4.38 13.94 -1.75
CA SER A 203 4.13 15.34 -1.41
C SER A 203 2.71 15.52 -0.88
N SER A 204 2.62 15.75 0.42
CA SER A 204 1.36 16.03 1.13
C SER A 204 0.66 17.32 0.69
N SER A 205 1.40 18.24 0.09
CA SER A 205 0.90 19.58 -0.23
C SER A 205 0.10 19.63 -1.54
N GLY A 206 0.10 18.56 -2.34
CA GLY A 206 -0.43 18.54 -3.70
C GLY A 206 0.27 19.47 -4.69
N LYS A 207 1.22 20.30 -4.22
CA LYS A 207 2.00 21.25 -5.02
C LYS A 207 3.32 20.64 -5.49
N CYS A 208 3.97 19.83 -4.65
CA CYS A 208 5.18 19.14 -5.05
C CYS A 208 4.84 17.79 -5.70
N LYS A 209 5.73 17.33 -6.59
CA LYS A 209 5.59 16.04 -7.25
C LYS A 209 5.90 14.92 -6.25
N SER A 210 5.10 13.85 -6.27
CA SER A 210 5.50 12.59 -5.66
C SER A 210 6.69 12.01 -6.41
N ARG A 211 7.65 11.43 -5.68
CA ARG A 211 8.86 10.85 -6.25
C ARG A 211 8.93 9.38 -5.88
N ILE A 212 8.98 8.53 -6.90
CA ILE A 212 9.19 7.10 -6.77
C ILE A 212 10.67 6.83 -6.98
N PHE A 213 11.27 6.07 -6.07
CA PHE A 213 12.65 5.63 -6.16
C PHE A 213 12.67 4.11 -6.24
N VAL A 214 13.29 3.56 -7.28
CA VAL A 214 13.53 2.13 -7.42
C VAL A 214 14.99 1.86 -7.06
N ASN A 215 15.25 0.83 -6.26
CA ASN A 215 16.59 0.57 -5.78
C ASN A 215 17.49 0.00 -6.89
N LYS A 216 18.54 0.73 -7.24
CA LYS A 216 19.55 0.26 -8.21
C LYS A 216 20.59 -0.68 -7.59
N ASP A 217 20.73 -0.69 -6.27
CA ASP A 217 21.72 -1.50 -5.55
C ASP A 217 21.28 -2.95 -5.38
N PHE A 218 20.01 -3.25 -5.67
CA PHE A 218 19.46 -4.58 -5.46
C PHE A 218 19.90 -5.51 -6.59
N ASP A 219 21.14 -5.99 -6.47
CA ASP A 219 21.83 -6.89 -7.41
C ASP A 219 21.59 -8.37 -7.08
N SER A 220 20.38 -8.72 -6.65
CA SER A 220 20.08 -10.13 -6.52
C SER A 220 19.94 -10.68 -7.94
N ARG A 221 20.72 -11.70 -8.30
CA ARG A 221 20.60 -12.41 -9.59
C ARG A 221 19.17 -12.88 -9.96
N PRO A 222 18.20 -13.01 -9.03
CA PRO A 222 16.81 -13.21 -9.41
C PRO A 222 15.95 -11.92 -9.41
N PHE A 223 16.55 -10.72 -9.42
CA PHE A 223 15.84 -9.46 -9.64
C PHE A 223 15.43 -9.39 -11.11
N THR A 224 14.33 -10.07 -11.39
CA THR A 224 13.74 -10.09 -12.72
C THR A 224 13.12 -8.72 -13.01
N ARG A 225 13.01 -8.39 -14.29
CA ARG A 225 12.21 -7.26 -14.77
C ARG A 225 10.82 -7.23 -14.12
N GLY A 226 10.18 -8.40 -13.97
CA GLY A 226 8.87 -8.51 -13.30
C GLY A 226 8.86 -7.98 -11.87
N LEU A 227 9.95 -8.18 -11.11
CA LEU A 227 10.09 -7.62 -9.77
C LEU A 227 10.24 -6.09 -9.79
N VAL A 228 11.04 -5.54 -10.71
CA VAL A 228 11.12 -4.07 -10.89
C VAL A 228 9.73 -3.49 -11.17
N LEU A 229 8.98 -4.11 -12.09
CA LEU A 229 7.61 -3.68 -12.41
C LEU A 229 6.66 -3.81 -11.20
N ALA A 230 6.82 -4.84 -10.38
CA ALA A 230 6.08 -5.01 -9.13
C ALA A 230 6.36 -3.86 -8.16
N VAL A 231 7.63 -3.50 -7.99
CA VAL A 231 8.06 -2.37 -7.15
C VAL A 231 7.48 -1.08 -7.68
N VAL A 232 7.56 -0.83 -9.00
CA VAL A 232 6.97 0.37 -9.61
C VAL A 232 5.47 0.46 -9.30
N LEU A 233 4.70 -0.62 -9.53
CA LEU A 233 3.27 -0.62 -9.22
C LEU A 233 2.98 -0.42 -7.73
N HIS A 234 3.73 -1.10 -6.86
CA HIS A 234 3.63 -0.94 -5.41
C HIS A 234 3.81 0.51 -4.99
N GLU A 235 4.88 1.14 -5.46
CA GLU A 235 5.18 2.55 -5.17
C GLU A 235 4.17 3.52 -5.82
N MET A 236 3.62 3.19 -7.00
CA MET A 236 2.55 3.97 -7.60
C MET A 236 1.26 3.94 -6.77
N ILE A 237 0.94 2.85 -6.07
CA ILE A 237 -0.19 2.80 -5.13
C ILE A 237 0.05 3.79 -3.99
N HIS A 238 1.27 3.82 -3.43
CA HIS A 238 1.65 4.80 -2.40
C HIS A 238 1.55 6.23 -2.93
N ALA A 239 2.04 6.48 -4.15
CA ALA A 239 1.95 7.79 -4.79
C ALA A 239 0.48 8.24 -4.99
N TYR A 240 -0.39 7.31 -5.39
CA TYR A 240 -1.82 7.54 -5.60
C TYR A 240 -2.54 7.88 -4.29
N LEU A 241 -2.35 7.05 -3.26
CA LEU A 241 -2.92 7.30 -1.95
C LEU A 241 -2.36 8.59 -1.35
N GLY A 242 -1.05 8.82 -1.42
CA GLY A 242 -0.43 10.04 -0.91
C GLY A 242 -0.90 11.32 -1.59
N LEU A 243 -1.17 11.27 -2.90
CA LEU A 243 -1.64 12.44 -3.65
C LEU A 243 -3.10 12.79 -3.34
N TYR A 244 -3.96 11.77 -3.21
CA TYR A 244 -5.41 11.98 -3.17
C TYR A 244 -6.02 11.89 -1.79
N THR A 245 -5.37 11.22 -0.84
CA THR A 245 -5.85 11.19 0.54
C THR A 245 -5.54 12.51 1.23
N CYS A 246 -6.33 12.84 2.25
CA CYS A 246 -6.08 14.02 3.07
C CYS A 246 -4.87 13.87 4.02
N TYR A 247 -3.99 12.88 3.84
CA TYR A 247 -2.82 12.63 4.70
C TYR A 247 -1.51 13.14 4.08
N PRO A 248 -0.56 13.63 4.90
CA PRO A 248 -0.70 14.12 6.27
C PRO A 248 -1.63 15.34 6.34
N TRP A 249 -2.56 15.31 7.31
CA TRP A 249 -3.67 16.26 7.39
C TRP A 249 -3.25 17.71 7.26
N SER A 250 -3.63 18.32 6.14
CA SER A 250 -3.44 19.75 5.89
C SER A 250 -4.43 20.62 6.69
N LYS A 251 -5.55 20.04 7.15
CA LYS A 251 -6.62 20.73 7.88
C LYS A 251 -7.00 19.98 9.17
N PRO A 252 -7.19 20.68 10.31
CA PRO A 252 -7.68 20.07 11.56
C PRO A 252 -9.01 19.33 11.40
N ALA A 253 -9.89 19.81 10.52
CA ALA A 253 -11.18 19.17 10.25
C ALA A 253 -11.01 17.76 9.67
N CYS A 254 -10.05 17.54 8.77
CA CYS A 254 -9.79 16.20 8.22
C CYS A 254 -9.21 15.25 9.28
N ALA A 255 -8.33 15.77 10.15
CA ALA A 255 -7.79 15.00 11.27
C ALA A 255 -8.88 14.59 12.28
N LYS A 256 -9.80 15.49 12.62
CA LYS A 256 -10.89 15.22 13.57
C LYS A 256 -12.06 14.43 12.95
N GLY A 257 -12.21 14.54 11.64
CA GLY A 257 -13.27 13.92 10.86
C GLY A 257 -13.05 12.44 10.61
N ILE A 258 -13.79 11.90 9.64
CA ILE A 258 -13.75 10.46 9.36
C ILE A 258 -12.38 10.00 8.86
N CYS A 259 -11.71 10.82 8.07
CA CYS A 259 -10.41 10.47 7.49
C CYS A 259 -9.35 10.22 8.56
N GLY A 260 -9.29 11.06 9.61
CA GLY A 260 -8.36 10.83 10.72
C GLY A 260 -8.75 9.64 11.59
N LYS A 261 -10.06 9.41 11.80
CA LYS A 261 -10.56 8.24 12.55
C LYS A 261 -10.25 6.92 11.85
N LEU A 262 -10.28 6.89 10.52
CA LEU A 262 -10.02 5.70 9.72
C LEU A 262 -8.59 5.59 9.19
N TYR A 263 -7.74 6.60 9.44
CA TYR A 263 -6.38 6.68 8.90
C TYR A 263 -5.57 5.41 9.17
N GLN A 264 -5.51 4.97 10.44
CA GLN A 264 -4.77 3.77 10.82
C GLN A 264 -5.26 2.53 10.07
N ALA A 265 -6.57 2.41 9.88
CA ALA A 265 -7.13 1.25 9.24
C ALA A 265 -6.90 1.26 7.72
N ASN A 266 -7.07 2.41 7.08
CA ASN A 266 -7.12 2.49 5.63
C ASN A 266 -5.78 2.87 5.00
N VAL A 267 -4.96 3.70 5.63
CA VAL A 267 -3.60 4.03 5.19
C VAL A 267 -2.56 3.20 5.93
N GLY A 268 -2.72 3.02 7.23
CA GLY A 268 -1.77 2.30 8.07
C GLY A 268 -0.51 3.10 8.41
N ASP A 269 0.22 2.65 9.41
CA ASP A 269 1.49 3.26 9.84
C ASP A 269 2.62 2.96 8.87
N SER A 270 2.58 1.77 8.27
CA SER A 270 3.54 1.35 7.26
C SER A 270 3.18 1.84 5.84
N GLY A 271 2.01 2.47 5.67
CA GLY A 271 1.43 2.78 4.35
C GLY A 271 0.67 1.61 3.70
N HIS A 272 0.65 0.44 4.34
CA HIS A 272 0.00 -0.78 3.84
C HIS A 272 -1.34 -1.06 4.53
N GLY A 273 -2.16 -0.03 4.73
CA GLY A 273 -3.51 -0.19 5.27
C GLY A 273 -4.48 -0.88 4.29
N ARG A 274 -5.75 -0.95 4.68
CA ARG A 274 -6.83 -1.59 3.90
C ARG A 274 -6.96 -1.03 2.48
N ALA A 275 -6.74 0.27 2.28
CA ALA A 275 -6.82 0.91 0.97
C ALA A 275 -5.73 0.41 0.03
N PHE A 276 -4.49 0.29 0.51
CA PHE A 276 -3.37 -0.30 -0.23
C PHE A 276 -3.71 -1.74 -0.65
N HIS A 277 -4.11 -2.59 0.30
CA HIS A 277 -4.41 -3.99 0.01
C HIS A 277 -5.55 -4.17 -1.00
N LEU A 278 -6.57 -3.31 -0.94
CA LEU A 278 -7.69 -3.33 -1.89
C LEU A 278 -7.22 -3.04 -3.32
N ILE A 279 -6.41 -1.98 -3.51
CA ILE A 279 -5.87 -1.63 -4.83
C ILE A 279 -4.91 -2.73 -5.31
N ALA A 280 -3.94 -3.09 -4.48
CA ALA A 280 -2.90 -4.06 -4.82
C ALA A 280 -3.49 -5.41 -5.23
N LYS A 281 -4.46 -5.93 -4.47
CA LYS A 281 -5.15 -7.18 -4.81
C LYS A 281 -5.86 -7.09 -6.17
N THR A 282 -6.54 -5.97 -6.42
CA THR A 282 -7.26 -5.78 -7.68
C THR A 282 -6.30 -5.70 -8.87
N ILE A 283 -5.16 -5.01 -8.70
CA ILE A 283 -4.12 -4.98 -9.73
C ILE A 283 -3.58 -6.39 -9.95
N GLU A 284 -3.18 -7.12 -8.90
CA GLU A 284 -2.71 -8.51 -9.00
C GLU A 284 -3.70 -9.43 -9.75
N GLU A 285 -5.01 -9.31 -9.47
CA GLU A 285 -6.07 -10.09 -10.12
C GLU A 285 -6.26 -9.77 -11.60
N ARG A 286 -5.91 -8.55 -12.03
CA ARG A 286 -6.10 -8.07 -13.42
C ARG A 286 -4.82 -7.99 -14.21
N MET A 287 -3.66 -8.08 -13.55
CA MET A 287 -2.35 -7.88 -14.13
C MET A 287 -2.10 -8.81 -15.31
N ASN A 288 -2.42 -10.10 -15.18
CA ASN A 288 -2.23 -11.06 -16.27
C ASN A 288 -2.99 -10.68 -17.54
N SER A 289 -4.23 -10.22 -17.37
CA SER A 289 -5.08 -9.84 -18.52
C SER A 289 -4.62 -8.57 -19.23
N PHE A 290 -3.87 -7.70 -18.56
CA PHE A 290 -3.39 -6.45 -19.16
C PHE A 290 -1.93 -6.51 -19.58
N LEU A 291 -1.09 -7.19 -18.81
CA LEU A 291 0.36 -7.17 -18.97
C LEU A 291 0.95 -8.51 -19.41
N GLY A 292 0.17 -9.60 -19.40
CA GLY A 292 0.66 -10.94 -19.76
C GLY A 292 1.52 -11.62 -18.69
N PHE A 293 1.60 -11.06 -17.47
CA PHE A 293 2.30 -11.67 -16.35
C PHE A 293 1.58 -11.45 -15.01
N THR A 294 2.01 -12.19 -13.99
CA THR A 294 1.56 -12.02 -12.60
C THR A 294 2.74 -11.84 -11.68
N VAL A 295 2.64 -10.88 -10.76
CA VAL A 295 3.63 -10.68 -9.70
C VAL A 295 2.93 -10.17 -8.44
N PRO A 296 3.28 -10.67 -7.24
CA PRO A 296 2.74 -10.12 -6.00
C PRO A 296 3.27 -8.71 -5.78
N LEU A 297 2.41 -7.81 -5.30
CA LEU A 297 2.73 -6.41 -4.99
C LEU A 297 3.07 -6.22 -3.50
N GLY A 298 3.54 -7.27 -2.82
CA GLY A 298 3.96 -7.19 -1.42
C GLY A 298 2.82 -7.08 -0.41
N ARG A 299 1.59 -7.53 -0.72
CA ARG A 299 0.48 -7.48 0.26
C ARG A 299 0.76 -8.30 1.54
N TYR A 300 1.58 -9.34 1.49
CA TYR A 300 1.86 -10.20 2.65
C TYR A 300 2.77 -9.44 3.60
N ASP A 301 3.91 -9.00 3.09
CA ASP A 301 4.90 -8.23 3.84
C ASP A 301 4.32 -6.91 4.33
N GLY A 302 3.47 -6.26 3.53
CA GLY A 302 2.73 -5.07 3.91
C GLY A 302 1.79 -5.32 5.10
N MET A 303 1.02 -6.41 5.08
CA MET A 303 0.15 -6.78 6.21
C MET A 303 0.97 -7.06 7.47
N ILE A 304 2.05 -7.84 7.36
CA ILE A 304 2.93 -8.16 8.49
C ILE A 304 3.56 -6.89 9.06
N SER A 305 4.04 -5.99 8.20
CA SER A 305 4.59 -4.69 8.58
C SER A 305 3.55 -3.86 9.34
N GLU A 306 2.32 -3.78 8.83
CA GLU A 306 1.25 -3.04 9.48
C GLU A 306 0.88 -3.61 10.86
N LEU A 307 0.81 -4.94 10.99
CA LEU A 307 0.56 -5.59 12.28
C LEU A 307 1.71 -5.36 13.28
N ARG A 308 2.96 -5.38 12.81
CA ARG A 308 4.15 -5.10 13.65
C ARG A 308 4.17 -3.66 14.15
N GLU A 309 3.72 -2.71 13.34
CA GLU A 309 3.58 -1.31 13.71
C GLU A 309 2.37 -1.03 14.63
N GLY A 310 1.57 -2.05 14.95
CA GLY A 310 0.42 -1.93 15.85
C GLY A 310 -0.87 -1.54 15.12
N GLY A 311 -0.95 -1.76 13.82
CA GLY A 311 -2.17 -1.64 13.04
C GLY A 311 -3.25 -2.63 13.46
N PRO A 312 -4.53 -2.32 13.18
CA PRO A 312 -5.65 -3.14 13.61
C PRO A 312 -5.66 -4.49 12.90
N ARG A 313 -5.99 -5.55 13.64
CA ARG A 313 -6.17 -6.88 13.03
C ARG A 313 -7.39 -6.87 12.11
N PRO A 314 -7.29 -7.44 10.89
CA PRO A 314 -8.45 -7.58 10.02
C PRO A 314 -9.46 -8.55 10.64
N CYS A 315 -10.76 -8.27 10.47
CA CYS A 315 -11.79 -9.26 10.78
C CYS A 315 -11.76 -10.38 9.74
N MET A 316 -12.43 -11.49 10.01
CA MET A 316 -12.49 -12.62 9.08
C MET A 316 -12.97 -12.23 7.67
N ARG A 317 -13.87 -11.25 7.55
CA ARG A 317 -14.35 -10.78 6.25
C ARG A 317 -13.28 -10.00 5.49
N ASP A 318 -12.57 -9.10 6.15
CA ASP A 318 -11.44 -8.39 5.53
C ASP A 318 -10.29 -9.36 5.24
N ALA A 319 -9.96 -10.28 6.15
CA ALA A 319 -8.99 -11.35 5.95
C ALA A 319 -9.27 -12.11 4.64
N LYS A 320 -10.52 -12.56 4.45
CA LYS A 320 -10.94 -13.23 3.22
C LYS A 320 -10.95 -12.31 1.99
N ARG A 321 -11.39 -11.07 2.14
CA ARG A 321 -11.58 -10.15 1.00
C ARG A 321 -10.28 -9.53 0.50
N LEU A 322 -9.38 -9.15 1.40
CA LEU A 322 -8.21 -8.31 1.13
C LEU A 322 -6.88 -9.07 1.27
N TYR A 323 -6.85 -10.11 2.10
CA TYR A 323 -5.63 -10.81 2.48
C TYR A 323 -5.64 -12.28 2.06
N ALA A 324 -6.74 -12.79 1.48
CA ALA A 324 -6.72 -14.10 0.86
C ALA A 324 -5.78 -14.08 -0.34
N TRP A 325 -5.00 -15.15 -0.44
CA TRP A 325 -4.04 -15.37 -1.50
C TRP A 325 -4.65 -16.36 -2.47
N THR A 326 -5.04 -15.87 -3.64
CA THR A 326 -5.51 -16.70 -4.77
C THR A 326 -4.37 -17.08 -5.70
N LEU A 327 -3.30 -16.27 -5.73
CA LEU A 327 -2.09 -16.62 -6.43
C LEU A 327 -1.40 -17.75 -5.64
N ARG A 328 -1.27 -18.93 -6.26
CA ARG A 328 -0.21 -19.87 -5.90
C ARG A 328 1.09 -19.12 -6.09
N THR A 329 1.64 -18.54 -5.03
CA THR A 329 2.95 -17.90 -5.12
C THR A 329 3.93 -18.98 -5.59
N PRO A 330 4.67 -18.75 -6.69
CA PRO A 330 5.87 -19.55 -6.94
C PRO A 330 6.71 -19.47 -5.66
N ASP A 331 7.29 -20.59 -5.22
CA ASP A 331 8.02 -20.70 -3.94
C ASP A 331 9.17 -19.68 -3.79
N PHE A 332 9.51 -18.96 -4.86
CA PHE A 332 10.45 -17.84 -4.95
C PHE A 332 10.28 -16.75 -3.88
N TRP A 333 9.06 -16.47 -3.42
CA TRP A 333 8.80 -15.43 -2.41
C TRP A 333 8.79 -15.94 -0.96
N ARG A 334 8.93 -17.24 -0.73
CA ARG A 334 9.22 -17.72 0.63
C ARG A 334 10.63 -17.28 0.95
N SER A 335 10.76 -16.37 1.90
CA SER A 335 12.07 -16.04 2.43
C SER A 335 12.67 -17.33 3.01
N ARG A 336 14.00 -17.47 2.95
CA ARG A 336 14.70 -18.59 3.59
C ARG A 336 14.37 -18.66 5.11
N ASP A 337 13.98 -17.53 5.69
CA ASP A 337 13.52 -17.42 7.08
C ASP A 337 12.14 -18.08 7.32
N ASP A 338 11.27 -18.18 6.32
CA ASP A 338 9.98 -18.88 6.44
C ASP A 338 10.19 -20.40 6.58
N ASP A 339 11.19 -20.95 5.90
CA ASP A 339 11.58 -22.35 6.07
C ASP A 339 12.24 -22.62 7.43
N ASP A 340 12.96 -21.65 7.99
CA ASP A 340 13.56 -21.76 9.32
C ASP A 340 12.52 -21.63 10.44
N VAL A 341 11.49 -20.80 10.27
CA VAL A 341 10.33 -20.74 11.20
C VAL A 341 9.49 -22.02 11.14
N LEU A 342 9.37 -22.64 9.96
CA LEU A 342 8.70 -23.93 9.79
C LEU A 342 9.56 -25.11 10.30
N ARG A 343 10.89 -25.05 10.15
CA ARG A 343 11.84 -26.03 10.73
C ARG A 343 11.97 -25.91 12.25
N ALA A 344 11.86 -24.70 12.82
CA ALA A 344 11.93 -24.47 14.26
C ALA A 344 10.77 -25.14 15.04
N LYS A 345 9.69 -25.58 14.36
CA LYS A 345 8.62 -26.38 14.95
C LYS A 345 9.01 -27.85 15.22
N SER A 346 10.24 -28.27 14.91
CA SER A 346 10.72 -29.66 15.12
C SER A 346 11.57 -29.89 16.38
N GLY A 347 11.44 -29.06 17.42
CA GLY A 347 11.99 -29.36 18.76
C GLY A 347 13.47 -28.97 18.98
N PRO A 348 13.98 -29.05 20.22
CA PRO A 348 14.44 -27.84 20.89
C PRO A 348 15.97 -27.71 20.98
N LYS A 349 16.49 -26.49 20.78
CA LYS A 349 17.62 -25.97 21.57
C LYS A 349 17.40 -24.50 21.91
N LYS A 350 17.38 -24.22 23.22
CA LYS A 350 17.34 -22.90 23.83
C LYS A 350 18.54 -22.06 23.36
N ARG A 351 18.29 -20.89 22.76
CA ARG A 351 19.14 -19.70 22.93
C ARG A 351 18.25 -18.47 23.02
N SER A 352 18.23 -17.88 24.21
CA SER A 352 17.60 -16.61 24.52
C SER A 352 18.47 -15.47 24.01
N TYR A 353 18.00 -14.73 23.01
CA TYR A 353 18.52 -13.41 22.69
C TYR A 353 17.55 -12.36 23.24
N LEU A 354 18.00 -11.64 24.26
CA LEU A 354 17.33 -10.47 24.81
C LEU A 354 17.63 -9.31 23.85
N TRP A 355 16.65 -8.90 23.04
CA TRP A 355 16.77 -7.72 22.20
C TRP A 355 16.16 -6.50 22.90
N ILE A 356 16.97 -5.48 23.14
CA ILE A 356 16.57 -4.19 23.71
C ILE A 356 16.17 -3.27 22.55
N PRO A 357 14.94 -2.73 22.49
CA PRO A 357 14.55 -1.81 21.43
C PRO A 357 15.32 -0.48 21.54
N ASN A 358 16.00 -0.13 20.47
CA ASN A 358 16.66 1.16 20.31
C ASN A 358 15.59 2.26 20.15
N LYS A 359 15.45 3.12 21.17
CA LYS A 359 14.58 4.31 21.13
C LYS A 359 15.26 5.42 20.34
N SER A 360 15.19 5.37 19.01
CA SER A 360 15.44 6.57 18.21
C SER A 360 14.79 6.43 16.83
N LEU A 361 13.63 7.07 16.64
CA LEU A 361 13.18 7.62 15.36
C LEU A 361 11.87 8.41 15.57
N CYS A 362 12.01 9.56 16.21
CA CYS A 362 11.06 10.66 16.11
C CYS A 362 11.84 11.98 15.97
N ARG A 363 12.80 12.02 15.03
CA ARG A 363 13.53 13.24 14.65
C ARG A 363 13.90 13.20 13.18
N SER A 364 13.10 13.88 12.35
CA SER A 364 13.52 14.94 11.41
C SER A 364 12.63 15.00 10.17
N GLN A 365 11.51 15.72 10.25
CA GLN A 365 11.07 16.50 9.11
C GLN A 365 11.92 17.77 9.11
N ARG A 366 13.03 17.76 8.36
CA ARG A 366 13.73 19.00 8.00
C ARG A 366 12.84 19.74 7.01
N ARG A 367 12.64 21.04 7.25
CA ARG A 367 12.04 21.95 6.29
C ARG A 367 12.95 21.96 5.05
N TYR A 368 12.44 21.45 3.94
CA TYR A 368 12.91 21.86 2.62
C TYR A 368 11.86 22.84 2.10
N SER A 369 12.23 24.12 2.06
CA SER A 369 11.63 25.06 1.13
C SER A 369 11.98 24.60 -0.27
N CYS A 370 11.00 24.59 -1.17
CA CYS A 370 11.18 24.28 -2.58
C CYS A 370 12.27 25.14 -3.22
#